data_AF-A0A7W0N7Y3-F1
#
_entry.id   AF-A0A7W0N7Y3-F1
#
_cell.length_a   1.000
_cell.length_b   1.000
_cell.length_c   1.000
_cell.angle_alpha   90.00
_cell.angle_beta   90.00
_cell.angle_gamma   90.00
#
_symmetry.space_group_name_H-M   'P 1'
#
loop_
_entity.id
_entity.type
_entity.pdbx_description
1 polymer ?
#
loop_
_entity_poly.entity_id
_entity_poly.type
_entity_poly.pdbx_seq_one_letter_code
_entity_poly.pdbx_strand_id
1 'polypeptide(L)'
;MIFRILQIAVPFIWFGLLGGISFLETPLKFQAPNITLPLGLEIGRIVFQTLNKIEIVLLLLMLMTFVKTKPKVKLAHFSLSVIAFLLFSQTVWLLPVLDARAADIIAGNAVPDSNAHLVYIVFDAIKFVLLFFLGARIAGSYLKVE
;
A
#
# COMPACT_ATOMS: atom_id res chain seq x y z
N MET A 1 11.34 10.61 -22.19
CA MET A 1 9.87 10.49 -22.30
C MET A 1 9.33 9.40 -21.38
N ILE A 2 9.77 8.15 -21.51
CA ILE A 2 9.27 6.99 -20.74
C ILE A 2 9.27 7.18 -19.22
N PHE A 3 10.35 7.72 -18.62
CA PHE A 3 10.41 7.93 -17.18
C PHE A 3 9.36 8.91 -16.64
N ARG A 4 8.94 9.92 -17.44
CA ARG A 4 7.88 10.84 -17.05
C ARG A 4 6.51 10.16 -17.07
N ILE A 5 6.28 9.30 -18.07
CA ILE A 5 5.05 8.50 -18.16
C ILE A 5 4.95 7.58 -16.94
N LEU A 6 6.01 6.84 -16.63
CA LEU A 6 6.06 5.96 -15.47
C LEU A 6 5.85 6.73 -14.16
N GLN A 7 6.44 7.91 -14.03
CA GLN A 7 6.32 8.74 -12.83
C GLN A 7 4.89 9.27 -12.60
N ILE A 8 4.07 9.37 -13.65
CA ILE A 8 2.63 9.66 -13.54
C ILE A 8 1.85 8.36 -13.30
N ALA A 9 2.13 7.30 -14.05
CA ALA A 9 1.32 6.08 -14.07
C ALA A 9 1.45 5.26 -12.79
N VAL A 10 2.67 5.10 -12.26
CA VAL A 10 2.95 4.21 -11.12
C VAL A 10 2.17 4.62 -9.86
N PRO A 11 2.08 5.90 -9.45
CA PRO A 11 1.26 6.30 -8.31
C PRO A 11 -0.21 5.93 -8.46
N PHE A 12 -0.79 6.06 -9.66
CA PHE A 12 -2.19 5.72 -9.90
C PHE A 12 -2.44 4.21 -9.95
N ILE A 13 -1.50 3.43 -10.51
CA ILE A 13 -1.57 1.96 -10.47
C ILE A 13 -1.51 1.49 -9.01
N TRP A 14 -0.57 2.04 -8.23
CA TRP A 14 -0.43 1.70 -6.82
C TRP A 14 -1.67 2.11 -6.02
N PHE A 15 -2.18 3.33 -6.23
CA PHE A 15 -3.43 3.81 -5.66
C PHE A 15 -4.61 2.87 -5.95
N GLY A 16 -4.75 2.43 -7.20
CA GLY A 16 -5.82 1.51 -7.60
C GLY A 16 -5.68 0.12 -6.97
N LEU A 17 -4.46 -0.42 -6.90
CA LEU A 17 -4.18 -1.69 -6.22
C LEU A 17 -4.52 -1.62 -4.74
N LEU A 18 -4.08 -0.57 -4.06
CA LEU A 18 -4.34 -0.37 -2.63
C LEU A 18 -5.84 -0.17 -2.36
N GLY A 19 -6.51 0.63 -3.20
CA GLY A 19 -7.96 0.83 -3.13
C GLY A 19 -8.76 -0.45 -3.33
N GLY A 20 -8.40 -1.21 -4.37
CA GLY A 20 -9.08 -2.45 -4.71
C GLY A 20 -8.86 -3.56 -3.68
N ILE A 21 -7.65 -3.72 -3.16
CA ILE A 21 -7.33 -4.81 -2.24
C ILE A 21 -7.65 -4.45 -0.79
N SER A 22 -7.09 -3.34 -0.28
CA SER A 22 -7.20 -3.01 1.15
C SER A 22 -8.58 -2.48 1.54
N PHE A 23 -9.23 -1.68 0.68
CA PHE A 23 -10.50 -1.03 1.04
C PHE A 23 -11.75 -1.67 0.43
N LEU A 24 -11.61 -2.38 -0.70
CA LEU A 24 -12.75 -3.01 -1.37
C LEU A 24 -12.78 -4.52 -1.10
N GLU A 25 -11.77 -5.27 -1.55
CA GLU A 25 -11.74 -6.74 -1.43
C GLU A 25 -11.72 -7.21 0.02
N THR A 26 -10.83 -6.66 0.83
CA THR A 26 -10.61 -7.13 2.21
C THR A 26 -11.85 -7.11 3.08
N PRO A 27 -12.68 -6.04 3.13
CA PRO A 27 -13.92 -6.09 3.88
C PRO A 27 -15.01 -6.93 3.21
N LEU A 28 -15.11 -6.92 1.87
CA LEU A 28 -16.17 -7.61 1.15
C LEU A 28 -16.01 -9.14 1.17
N LYS A 29 -14.78 -9.67 1.21
CA LYS A 29 -14.56 -11.14 1.21
C LYS A 29 -15.18 -11.83 2.43
N PHE A 30 -15.26 -11.12 3.57
CA PHE A 30 -15.90 -11.64 4.79
C PHE A 30 -17.44 -11.59 4.75
N GLN A 31 -18.03 -11.04 3.69
CA GLN A 31 -19.48 -11.01 3.48
C GLN A 31 -19.96 -12.17 2.60
N ALA A 32 -19.04 -12.95 2.02
CA ALA A 32 -19.37 -14.06 1.15
C ALA A 32 -20.07 -15.20 1.93
N PRO A 33 -21.08 -15.87 1.33
CA PRO A 33 -21.71 -17.01 1.98
C PRO A 33 -20.68 -18.12 2.23
N ASN A 34 -20.75 -18.75 3.40
CA ASN A 34 -19.85 -19.82 3.85
C ASN A 34 -18.39 -19.39 4.14
N ILE A 35 -18.06 -18.10 4.12
CA ILE A 35 -16.72 -17.67 4.56
C ILE A 35 -16.59 -17.83 6.08
N THR A 36 -15.50 -18.44 6.53
CA THR A 36 -15.14 -18.51 7.95
C THR A 36 -14.00 -17.55 8.23
N LEU A 37 -13.86 -17.12 9.49
CA LEU A 37 -12.77 -16.22 9.89
C LEU A 37 -11.38 -16.83 9.60
N PRO A 38 -11.07 -18.09 9.98
CA PRO A 38 -9.77 -18.70 9.66
C PRO A 38 -9.49 -18.72 8.15
N LEU A 39 -10.47 -19.09 7.33
CA LEU A 39 -10.32 -19.12 5.88
C LEU A 39 -10.05 -17.71 5.31
N GLY A 40 -10.79 -16.71 5.77
CA GLY A 40 -10.58 -15.33 5.34
C GLY A 40 -9.23 -14.76 5.78
N LEU A 41 -8.71 -15.18 6.94
CA LEU A 41 -7.37 -14.83 7.42
C LEU A 41 -6.27 -15.51 6.59
N GLU A 42 -6.40 -16.79 6.23
CA GLU A 42 -5.45 -17.50 5.36
C GLU A 42 -5.32 -16.81 4.00
N ILE A 43 -6.47 -16.49 3.37
CA ILE A 43 -6.50 -15.71 2.12
C ILE A 43 -5.84 -14.34 2.33
N GLY A 44 -6.18 -13.64 3.43
CA GLY A 44 -5.59 -12.37 3.79
C GLY A 44 -4.07 -12.41 3.87
N ARG A 45 -3.48 -13.39 4.56
CA ARG A 45 -2.04 -13.54 4.70
C ARG A 45 -1.35 -13.61 3.34
N ILE A 46 -1.86 -14.44 2.42
CA ILE A 46 -1.29 -14.60 1.08
C ILE A 46 -1.41 -13.30 0.27
N VAL A 47 -2.60 -12.70 0.26
CA VAL A 47 -2.89 -11.48 -0.52
C VAL A 47 -2.04 -10.31 -0.04
N PHE A 48 -1.99 -10.05 1.28
CA PHE A 48 -1.24 -8.91 1.82
C PHE A 48 0.28 -9.08 1.73
N GLN A 49 0.81 -10.30 1.89
CA GLN A 49 2.23 -10.56 1.62
C GLN A 49 2.59 -10.32 0.15
N THR A 50 1.69 -10.68 -0.77
CA THR A 50 1.87 -10.46 -2.20
C THR A 50 1.75 -8.98 -2.55
N LEU A 51 0.75 -8.29 -2.00
CA LEU A 51 0.58 -6.85 -2.15
C LEU A 51 1.84 -6.12 -1.69
N ASN A 52 2.35 -6.42 -0.49
CA ASN A 52 3.57 -5.79 0.03
C ASN A 52 4.77 -5.94 -0.92
N LYS A 53 4.97 -7.12 -1.53
CA LYS A 53 6.03 -7.34 -2.53
C LYS A 53 5.82 -6.45 -3.77
N ILE A 54 4.59 -6.35 -4.25
CA ILE A 54 4.23 -5.48 -5.38
C ILE A 54 4.46 -4.01 -5.02
N GLU A 55 4.05 -3.57 -3.83
CA GLU A 55 4.28 -2.21 -3.33
C GLU A 55 5.78 -1.87 -3.28
N ILE A 56 6.63 -2.80 -2.84
CA ILE A 56 8.09 -2.62 -2.85
C ILE A 56 8.61 -2.43 -4.29
N VAL A 57 8.15 -3.24 -5.25
CA VAL A 57 8.53 -3.09 -6.66
C VAL A 57 8.10 -1.73 -7.22
N LEU A 58 6.87 -1.29 -6.92
CA LEU A 58 6.35 0.01 -7.33
C LEU A 58 7.13 1.16 -6.69
N LEU A 59 7.54 1.04 -5.41
CA LEU A 59 8.40 2.00 -4.74
C LEU A 59 9.76 2.11 -5.43
N LEU A 60 10.43 0.98 -5.71
CA LEU A 60 11.72 0.97 -6.40
C LEU A 60 11.62 1.59 -7.80
N LEU A 61 10.53 1.31 -8.51
CA LEU A 61 10.26 1.93 -9.81
C LEU A 61 10.07 3.45 -9.67
N MET A 62 9.33 3.92 -8.67
CA MET A 62 9.18 5.35 -8.38
C MET A 62 10.52 6.02 -8.08
N LEU A 63 11.34 5.42 -7.21
CA LEU A 63 12.67 5.93 -6.87
C LEU A 63 13.56 6.06 -8.13
N MET A 64 13.52 5.05 -9.01
CA MET A 64 14.23 5.09 -10.29
C MET A 64 13.78 6.29 -11.15
N THR A 65 12.47 6.54 -11.25
CA THR A 65 11.97 7.71 -12.00
C THR A 65 12.46 9.03 -11.39
N PHE A 66 12.46 9.16 -10.06
CA PHE A 66 12.91 10.37 -9.36
C PHE A 66 14.39 10.67 -9.62
N VAL A 67 15.24 9.65 -9.64
CA VAL A 67 16.67 9.79 -9.99
C VAL A 67 16.85 10.25 -11.44
N LYS A 68 16.03 9.76 -12.37
CA LYS A 68 16.16 10.04 -13.81
C LYS A 68 15.55 11.38 -14.23
N THR A 69 14.43 11.79 -13.66
CA THR A 69 13.69 13.01 -14.07
C THR A 69 13.92 14.20 -13.16
N LYS A 70 14.37 13.96 -11.91
CA LYS A 70 14.68 14.99 -10.89
C LYS A 70 13.55 16.04 -10.76
N PRO A 71 12.33 15.64 -10.38
CA PRO A 71 11.22 16.58 -10.26
C PRO A 71 11.55 17.66 -9.22
N LYS A 72 11.31 18.92 -9.54
CA LYS A 72 11.57 20.06 -8.63
C LYS A 72 10.47 20.27 -7.58
N VAL A 73 9.45 19.42 -7.57
CA VAL A 73 8.29 19.57 -6.70
C VAL A 73 8.59 19.02 -5.31
N LYS A 74 8.85 19.90 -4.33
CA LYS A 74 9.17 19.51 -2.94
C LYS A 74 8.13 18.57 -2.33
N LEU A 75 6.85 18.85 -2.57
CA LEU A 75 5.75 18.00 -2.07
C LEU A 75 5.84 16.56 -2.60
N ALA A 76 6.30 16.36 -3.84
CA ALA A 76 6.43 15.02 -4.41
C ALA A 76 7.52 14.19 -3.71
N HIS A 77 8.64 14.82 -3.35
CA HIS A 77 9.68 14.17 -2.54
C HIS A 77 9.18 13.85 -1.14
N PHE A 78 8.48 14.80 -0.49
CA PHE A 78 7.90 14.58 0.82
C PHE A 78 6.91 13.40 0.82
N SER A 79 5.95 13.39 -0.11
CA SER A 79 4.98 12.30 -0.23
C SER A 79 5.66 10.94 -0.46
N LEU A 80 6.66 10.87 -1.35
CA LEU A 80 7.38 9.63 -1.62
C LEU A 80 8.15 9.13 -0.40
N SER A 81 8.81 10.02 0.35
CA SER A 81 9.51 9.66 1.58
C SER A 81 8.57 9.11 2.65
N VAL A 82 7.40 9.73 2.84
CA VAL A 82 6.39 9.24 3.79
C VAL A 82 5.85 7.89 3.36
N ILE A 83 5.49 7.71 2.07
CA ILE A 83 5.03 6.42 1.53
C ILE A 83 6.09 5.33 1.77
N ALA A 84 7.37 5.62 1.49
CA ALA A 84 8.47 4.69 1.70
C ALA A 84 8.62 4.28 3.17
N PHE A 85 8.52 5.25 4.09
CA PHE A 85 8.59 5.00 5.53
C PHE A 85 7.43 4.13 6.04
N LEU A 86 6.21 4.42 5.60
CA LEU A 86 5.02 3.64 5.96
C LEU A 86 5.12 2.21 5.43
N LEU A 87 5.50 2.05 4.16
CA LEU A 87 5.67 0.72 3.56
C LEU A 87 6.76 -0.08 4.26
N PHE A 88 7.91 0.55 4.56
CA PHE A 88 8.99 -0.10 5.30
C PHE A 88 8.50 -0.59 6.66
N SER A 89 7.82 0.27 7.42
CA SER A 89 7.25 -0.06 8.72
C SER A 89 6.20 -1.17 8.63
N GLN A 90 5.39 -1.20 7.57
CA GLN A 90 4.46 -2.31 7.32
C GLN A 90 5.21 -3.62 7.05
N THR A 91 6.23 -3.59 6.21
CA THR A 91 7.01 -4.77 5.83
C THR A 91 7.73 -5.39 7.03
N VAL A 92 8.43 -4.59 7.85
CA VAL A 92 9.33 -5.11 8.89
C VAL A 92 8.67 -5.30 10.24
N TRP A 93 7.51 -4.65 10.48
CA TRP A 93 6.86 -4.66 11.78
C TRP A 93 5.39 -5.10 11.71
N LEU A 94 4.53 -4.33 11.04
CA LEU A 94 3.08 -4.59 11.13
C LEU A 94 2.68 -5.92 10.49
N LEU A 95 3.20 -6.25 9.30
CA LEU A 95 2.87 -7.50 8.63
C LEU A 95 3.33 -8.73 9.42
N PRO A 96 4.58 -8.82 9.94
CA PRO A 96 4.97 -9.91 10.82
C PRO A 96 4.07 -10.08 12.05
N VAL A 97 3.71 -8.97 12.71
CA VAL A 97 2.83 -8.99 13.89
C VAL A 97 1.43 -9.48 13.52
N LEU A 98 0.87 -9.01 12.40
CA LEU A 98 -0.45 -9.43 11.94
C LEU A 98 -0.46 -10.88 11.47
N ASP A 99 0.61 -11.35 10.82
CA ASP A 99 0.74 -12.72 10.33
C ASP A 99 0.80 -13.72 11.49
N ALA A 100 1.59 -13.42 12.53
CA ALA A 100 1.66 -14.23 13.74
C ALA A 100 0.29 -14.33 14.44
N ARG A 101 -0.39 -13.17 14.61
CA ARG A 101 -1.72 -13.13 15.21
C ARG A 101 -2.75 -13.91 14.37
N ALA A 102 -2.70 -13.79 13.05
CA ALA A 102 -3.58 -14.53 12.17
C ALA A 102 -3.33 -16.05 12.29
N ALA A 103 -2.07 -16.48 12.37
CA ALA A 103 -1.72 -17.88 12.58
C ALA A 103 -2.26 -18.42 13.92
N ASP A 104 -2.18 -17.65 15.00
CA ASP A 104 -2.74 -18.04 16.30
C ASP A 104 -4.27 -18.19 16.25
N ILE A 105 -4.98 -17.25 15.61
CA ILE A 105 -6.44 -17.33 15.43
C ILE A 105 -6.81 -18.56 14.60
N ILE A 106 -6.07 -18.84 13.52
CA ILE A 106 -6.29 -20.02 12.67
C ILE A 106 -6.08 -21.32 13.47
N ALA A 107 -5.11 -21.35 14.39
CA ALA A 107 -4.86 -22.48 15.27
C ALA A 107 -5.89 -22.62 16.41
N GLY A 108 -6.84 -21.68 16.55
CA GLY A 108 -7.84 -21.69 17.63
C GLY A 108 -7.33 -21.14 18.96
N ASN A 109 -6.16 -20.49 18.97
CA ASN A 109 -5.59 -19.88 20.17
C ASN A 109 -6.28 -18.54 20.48
N ALA A 110 -6.40 -18.21 21.77
CA ALA A 110 -6.83 -16.89 22.19
C ALA A 110 -5.71 -15.87 21.94
N VAL A 111 -6.04 -14.76 21.29
CA VAL A 111 -5.08 -13.68 20.98
C VAL A 111 -5.48 -12.42 21.75
N PRO A 112 -4.55 -11.78 22.48
CA PRO A 112 -4.86 -10.57 23.24
C PRO A 112 -5.24 -9.40 22.32
N ASP A 113 -6.05 -8.47 22.80
CA ASP A 113 -6.45 -7.30 22.03
C ASP A 113 -5.24 -6.49 21.53
N SER A 114 -5.33 -5.97 20.31
CA SER A 114 -4.28 -5.12 19.73
C SER A 114 -4.84 -4.20 18.66
N ASN A 115 -4.31 -2.99 18.63
CA ASN A 115 -4.60 -2.00 17.61
C ASN A 115 -3.74 -2.17 16.34
N ALA A 116 -2.92 -3.22 16.24
CA ALA A 116 -2.02 -3.42 15.08
C ALA A 116 -2.77 -3.41 13.74
N HIS A 117 -3.96 -4.01 13.68
CA HIS A 117 -4.79 -4.00 12.47
C HIS A 117 -5.30 -2.59 12.14
N LEU A 118 -5.74 -1.83 13.14
CA LEU A 118 -6.17 -0.43 12.96
C LEU A 118 -5.01 0.45 12.48
N VAL A 119 -3.81 0.28 13.06
CA VAL A 119 -2.60 1.00 12.63
C VAL A 119 -2.28 0.68 11.16
N TYR A 120 -2.39 -0.59 10.75
CA TYR A 120 -2.21 -0.99 9.36
C TYR A 120 -3.21 -0.31 8.42
N ILE A 121 -4.50 -0.26 8.78
CA ILE A 121 -5.53 0.44 8.01
C ILE A 121 -5.20 1.94 7.86
N VAL A 122 -4.77 2.59 8.94
CA VAL A 122 -4.38 4.01 8.91
C VAL A 122 -3.19 4.23 7.99
N PHE A 123 -2.20 3.33 8.00
CA PHE A 123 -1.04 3.42 7.10
C PHE A 123 -1.46 3.30 5.63
N ASP A 124 -2.33 2.34 5.31
CA ASP A 124 -2.88 2.20 3.96
C ASP A 124 -3.70 3.43 3.56
N ALA A 125 -4.49 4.01 4.47
CA ALA A 125 -5.27 5.22 4.17
C ALA A 125 -4.38 6.43 3.87
N ILE A 126 -3.31 6.62 4.65
CA ILE A 126 -2.33 7.68 4.41
C ILE A 126 -1.62 7.46 3.07
N LYS A 127 -1.13 6.25 2.79
CA LYS A 127 -0.51 5.91 1.50
C LYS A 127 -1.47 6.18 0.34
N PHE A 128 -2.72 5.76 0.44
CA PHE A 128 -3.74 5.95 -0.59
C PHE A 128 -3.92 7.43 -0.96
N VAL A 129 -4.11 8.29 0.04
CA VAL A 129 -4.24 9.73 -0.15
C VAL A 129 -2.97 10.32 -0.74
N LEU A 130 -1.79 9.95 -0.22
CA LEU A 130 -0.50 10.47 -0.70
C LEU A 130 -0.20 10.05 -2.14
N LEU A 131 -0.53 8.81 -2.55
CA LEU A 131 -0.32 8.32 -3.91
C LEU A 131 -1.17 9.11 -4.92
N PHE A 132 -2.43 9.39 -4.57
CA PHE A 132 -3.29 10.23 -5.40
C PHE A 132 -2.70 11.64 -5.59
N PHE A 133 -2.33 12.31 -4.50
CA PHE A 133 -1.76 13.65 -4.57
C PHE A 133 -0.39 13.67 -5.24
N LEU A 134 0.44 12.65 -5.04
CA LEU A 134 1.73 12.49 -5.69
C LEU A 134 1.56 12.42 -7.21
N GLY A 135 0.70 11.52 -7.69
CA GLY A 135 0.39 11.36 -9.11
C GLY A 135 -0.19 12.64 -9.73
N ALA A 136 -1.20 13.23 -9.07
CA ALA A 136 -1.84 14.47 -9.54
C ALA A 136 -0.84 15.64 -9.60
N ARG A 137 0.02 15.78 -8.58
CA ARG A 137 0.99 16.89 -8.52
C ARG A 137 2.10 16.75 -9.55
N ILE A 138 2.57 15.52 -9.81
CA ILE A 138 3.53 15.21 -10.87
C ILE A 138 2.90 15.47 -12.24
N ALA A 139 1.68 14.96 -12.48
CA ALA A 139 0.97 15.19 -13.74
C ALA A 139 0.79 16.69 -14.00
N GLY A 140 0.33 17.45 -13.01
CA GLY A 140 0.22 18.91 -13.11
C GLY A 140 1.54 19.63 -13.37
N SER A 141 2.69 19.07 -12.96
CA SER A 141 4.01 19.64 -13.27
C SER A 141 4.46 19.40 -14.70
N TYR A 142 3.90 18.39 -15.38
CA TYR A 142 4.20 18.08 -16.77
C TYR A 142 3.17 18.65 -17.75
N LEU A 143 1.93 18.88 -17.29
CA LEU A 143 0.85 19.43 -18.10
C LEU A 143 0.78 20.96 -18.05
N LYS A 144 1.30 21.61 -16.99
CA LYS A 144 1.52 23.07 -16.97
C LYS A 144 2.77 23.43 -17.76
N VAL A 145 2.69 23.26 -19.08
CA VAL A 145 3.63 23.81 -20.07
C VAL A 145 2.88 24.89 -20.83
N GLU A 146 2.46 25.94 -20.13
CA GLU A 146 2.15 27.29 -20.65
C GLU A 146 2.46 28.30 -19.55
#